data_AF-A0A958T414-F1
#
_entry.id   AF-A0A958T414-F1
#
_cell.length_a   1.000
_cell.length_b   1.000
_cell.length_c   1.000
_cell.angle_alpha   90.00
_cell.angle_beta   90.00
_cell.angle_gamma   90.00
#
_symmetry.space_group_name_H-M   'P 1'
#
loop_
_entity.id
_entity.type
_entity.pdbx_description
1 polymer ?
#
loop_
_entity_poly.entity_id
_entity_poly.type
_entity_poly.pdbx_seq_one_letter_code
_entity_poly.pdbx_strand_id
1 'polypeptide(L)' 'MKFYKLILVALVFPLVAFTGLHKYYVSLTQVDYNEKSQALQITMNVFIDDMEMAMNKTYNKNFNLFTDKEPKDSGTY' A
#
# COMPACT_ATOMS: atom_id res chain seq x y z
N MET A 1 -37.54 3.37 31.12
CA MET A 1 -36.14 2.89 31.00
C MET A 1 -35.22 4.07 30.70
N LYS A 2 -34.24 4.34 31.59
CA LYS A 2 -32.84 4.47 31.13
C LYS A 2 -32.43 5.70 30.28
N PHE A 3 -32.95 6.93 30.51
CA PHE A 3 -32.47 8.16 29.81
C PHE A 3 -30.96 8.40 30.06
N TYR A 4 -30.50 8.14 31.28
CA TYR A 4 -29.06 8.14 31.63
C TYR A 4 -28.26 7.09 30.84
N LYS A 5 -28.88 5.96 30.44
CA LYS A 5 -28.20 4.98 29.57
C LYS A 5 -28.18 5.44 28.12
N LEU A 6 -29.16 6.23 27.67
CA LEU A 6 -29.12 6.85 26.35
C LEU A 6 -27.97 7.87 26.26
N ILE A 7 -27.80 8.70 27.30
CA ILE A 7 -26.67 9.63 27.42
C ILE A 7 -25.34 8.87 27.47
N LEU A 8 -25.27 7.78 28.25
CA LEU A 8 -24.08 6.94 28.32
C LEU A 8 -23.74 6.31 26.97
N VAL A 9 -24.73 5.82 26.23
CA VAL A 9 -24.53 5.28 24.88
C VAL A 9 -24.08 6.38 23.91
N ALA A 10 -24.69 7.57 23.96
CA ALA A 10 -24.29 8.71 23.14
C ALA A 10 -22.86 9.19 23.44
N LEU A 11 -22.39 9.05 24.69
CA LEU A 11 -21.04 9.37 25.10
C LEU A 11 -20.02 8.30 24.66
N VAL A 12 -20.37 7.02 24.74
CA VAL A 12 -19.48 5.90 24.41
C VAL A 12 -19.39 5.67 22.91
N PHE A 13 -20.48 5.91 22.16
CA PHE A 13 -20.53 5.71 20.71
C PHE A 13 -19.41 6.41 19.92
N PRO A 14 -19.11 7.71 20.12
CA PRO A 14 -18.02 8.37 19.39
C PRO A 14 -16.63 7.83 19.75
N LEU A 15 -16.45 7.26 20.95
CA LEU A 15 -15.17 6.68 21.37
C LEU A 15 -14.83 5.39 20.61
N VAL A 16 -15.83 4.69 20.08
CA VAL A 16 -15.67 3.45 19.31
C VAL A 16 -15.99 3.62 17.82
N ALA A 17 -16.51 4.77 17.40
CA ALA A 17 -16.95 5.01 16.02
C ALA A 17 -15.80 5.01 15.00
N PHE A 18 -14.56 5.23 15.43
CA PHE A 18 -13.40 5.37 14.55
C PHE A 18 -12.35 4.26 14.72
N THR A 19 -12.71 3.11 15.29
CA THR A 19 -11.78 1.98 15.49
C THR A 19 -11.57 1.11 14.23
N GLY A 20 -11.93 1.60 13.05
CA GLY A 20 -11.72 0.87 11.80
C GLY A 20 -10.23 0.78 11.47
N LEU A 21 -9.73 -0.44 11.22
CA LEU A 21 -8.37 -0.66 10.72
C LEU A 21 -8.23 -0.02 9.34
N HIS A 22 -7.55 1.13 9.26
CA HIS A 22 -7.15 1.69 7.97
C HIS A 22 -5.93 0.92 7.45
N LYS A 23 -5.97 0.45 6.20
CA LYS A 23 -4.82 -0.22 5.60
C LYS A 23 -3.68 0.79 5.45
N TYR A 24 -2.50 0.44 5.94
CA TYR A 24 -1.33 1.31 5.94
C TYR A 24 -0.42 0.91 4.77
N TYR A 25 -0.38 1.74 3.74
CA TYR A 25 0.46 1.54 2.55
C TYR A 25 1.50 2.65 2.53
N VAL A 26 2.78 2.28 2.63
CA VAL A 26 3.89 3.24 2.63
C VAL A 26 4.99 2.76 1.71
N SER A 27 5.52 3.68 0.93
CA SER A 27 6.76 3.52 0.19
C SER A 27 7.76 4.57 0.66
N LEU A 28 9.04 4.22 0.66
CA LEU A 28 10.12 5.17 0.87
C LEU A 28 10.76 5.50 -0.48
N THR A 29 10.80 6.77 -0.84
CA THR A 29 11.53 7.25 -2.02
C THR A 29 12.64 8.17 -1.55
N GLN A 30 13.87 7.80 -1.86
CA GLN A 30 15.06 8.60 -1.60
C GLN A 30 15.61 9.09 -2.93
N VAL A 31 15.94 10.38 -3.00
CA VAL A 31 16.50 11.02 -4.20
C VAL A 31 17.80 11.68 -3.80
N ASP A 32 18.90 11.21 -4.37
CA ASP A 32 20.24 11.69 -4.11
C ASP A 32 20.90 12.16 -5.41
N TYR A 33 21.71 13.21 -5.34
CA TYR A 33 22.57 13.60 -6.45
C TYR A 33 23.96 12.99 -6.27
N ASN A 34 24.41 12.19 -7.23
CA ASN A 34 25.75 11.65 -7.24
C ASN A 34 26.67 12.57 -8.05
N GLU A 35 27.49 13.33 -7.35
CA GLU A 35 28.43 14.28 -7.99
C GLU A 35 29.45 13.57 -8.88
N LYS A 36 29.90 12.36 -8.52
CA LYS A 36 30.91 11.65 -9.32
C LYS A 36 30.36 11.22 -10.68
N SER A 37 29.11 10.75 -10.72
CA SER A 37 28.44 10.36 -11.96
C SER A 37 27.62 11.47 -12.60
N GLN A 38 27.57 12.66 -11.99
CA GLN A 38 26.73 13.81 -12.39
C GLN A 38 25.28 13.39 -12.69
N ALA A 39 24.70 12.55 -11.83
CA ALA A 39 23.41 11.93 -12.07
C ALA A 39 22.55 11.92 -10.80
N LEU A 40 21.23 12.11 -10.98
CA LEU A 40 20.25 11.86 -9.93
C LEU A 40 20.02 10.35 -9.78
N GLN A 41 20.09 9.89 -8.54
CA GLN A 41 19.83 8.52 -8.14
C GLN A 41 18.53 8.49 -7.35
N ILE A 42 17.60 7.66 -7.78
CA ILE A 42 16.29 7.49 -7.14
C ILE A 42 16.22 6.06 -6.62
N THR A 43 16.11 5.91 -5.31
CA THR A 43 15.91 4.61 -4.64
C THR A 43 14.49 4.54 -4.12
N MET A 44 13.75 3.50 -4.49
CA MET A 44 12.38 3.29 -4.06
C MET A 44 12.25 1.95 -3.35
N ASN A 45 11.83 1.99 -2.09
CA ASN A 45 11.38 0.81 -1.36
C ASN A 45 9.85 0.79 -1.40
N VAL A 46 9.30 -0.18 -2.14
CA VAL A 46 7.87 -0.37 -2.34
C VAL A 46 7.49 -1.80 -1.96
N PHE A 47 6.24 -2.00 -1.54
CA PHE A 47 5.70 -3.34 -1.35
C PHE A 47 5.45 -4.00 -2.70
N ILE A 48 5.93 -5.24 -2.86
CA ILE A 48 5.79 -6.01 -4.10
C ILE A 48 4.31 -6.20 -4.48
N ASP A 49 3.43 -6.41 -3.50
CA ASP A 49 1.99 -6.61 -3.73
C ASP A 49 1.34 -5.39 -4.40
N ASP A 50 1.72 -4.17 -3.98
CA ASP A 50 1.19 -2.93 -4.56
C ASP A 50 1.73 -2.71 -5.98
N MET A 51 3.00 -3.06 -6.21
CA MET A 51 3.62 -3.01 -7.53
C MET A 51 2.95 -4.01 -8.48
N GLU A 52 2.71 -5.24 -8.01
CA GLU A 52 2.02 -6.27 -8.78
C GLU A 52 0.57 -5.85 -9.08
N MET A 53 -0.15 -5.29 -8.12
CA MET A 53 -1.51 -4.78 -8.33
C MET A 53 -1.54 -3.72 -9.44
N ALA A 54 -0.60 -2.77 -9.42
CA ALA A 54 -0.49 -1.73 -10.44
C ALA A 54 -0.15 -2.31 -11.82
N MET A 55 0.81 -3.24 -11.89
CA MET A 55 1.20 -3.90 -13.14
C MET A 55 0.06 -4.75 -13.71
N ASN A 56 -0.59 -5.56 -12.87
CA ASN A 56 -1.69 -6.41 -13.29
C ASN A 56 -2.84 -5.59 -13.89
N LYS A 57 -3.15 -4.45 -13.27
CA LYS A 57 -4.15 -3.51 -13.79
C LYS A 57 -3.73 -2.86 -15.11
N THR A 58 -2.46 -2.50 -15.25
CA THR A 58 -1.95 -1.78 -16.43
C THR A 58 -1.88 -2.69 -17.66
N TYR A 59 -1.41 -3.93 -17.47
CA TYR A 59 -1.21 -4.89 -18.57
C TYR A 59 -2.32 -5.93 -18.68
N ASN A 60 -3.32 -5.88 -17.80
CA ASN A 60 -4.43 -6.84 -17.74
C ASN A 60 -3.95 -8.31 -17.71
N LYS A 61 -2.89 -8.57 -16.95
CA LYS A 61 -2.18 -9.85 -16.84
C LYS A 61 -1.91 -10.13 -15.37
N ASN A 62 -1.86 -11.39 -14.95
CA ASN A 62 -1.47 -11.75 -13.59
C ASN A 62 0.02 -12.12 -13.57
N PHE A 63 0.86 -11.23 -13.02
CA PHE A 63 2.31 -11.42 -13.02
C PHE A 63 2.80 -12.39 -11.94
N ASN A 64 2.17 -12.48 -10.76
CA ASN A 64 2.58 -13.35 -9.65
C ASN A 64 4.11 -13.33 -9.40
N LEU A 65 4.68 -12.12 -9.31
CA LEU A 65 6.10 -11.86 -9.29
C LEU A 65 6.80 -12.61 -8.16
N PHE A 66 7.98 -13.19 -8.44
CA PHE A 66 8.78 -13.94 -7.47
C PHE A 66 8.05 -15.16 -6.85
N THR A 67 7.10 -15.74 -7.57
CA THR A 67 6.43 -16.98 -7.18
C THR A 67 6.59 -18.08 -8.22
N ASP A 68 6.32 -19.33 -7.85
CA ASP A 68 6.32 -20.47 -8.78
C ASP A 68 5.30 -20.34 -9.92
N LYS A 69 4.36 -19.39 -9.81
CA LYS A 69 3.29 -19.13 -10.78
C LYS A 69 3.59 -17.94 -11.70
N GLU A 70 4.80 -17.40 -11.64
CA GLU A 70 5.21 -16.31 -12.52
C GLU A 70 5.17 -16.77 -14.00
N PRO A 71 4.47 -16.02 -14.90
CA PRO A 71 4.42 -16.37 -16.31
C PRO A 71 5.82 -16.35 -16.95
N LYS A 72 6.16 -17.36 -17.75
CA LYS A 72 7.48 -17.47 -18.41
C LYS A 72 7.78 -16.34 -19.41
N ASP A 73 6.73 -15.67 -19.88
CA ASP A 73 6.79 -14.53 -20.79
C ASP A 73 6.77 -13.19 -20.03
N SER A 74 6.97 -13.17 -18.70
CA SER A 74 7.04 -11.93 -17.90
C SER A 74 8.23 -11.04 -18.28
N GLY A 75 9.32 -11.62 -18.77
CA GLY A 75 10.54 -10.91 -19.19
C GLY A 75 10.66 -10.62 -20.69
N THR A 76 9.63 -10.93 -21.48
CA THR A 76 9.64 -10.75 -22.94
C THR A 76 8.77 -9.57 -23.33
N TYR A 77 9.37 -8.56 -23.98
CA TYR A 77 8.73 -7.36 -24.50
C TYR A 77 8.54 -7.44 -26.01
#